data_AF-A0A6A5ZJJ5-F1
#
_entry.id   AF-A0A6A5ZJJ5-F1
#
_cell.length_a   1.000
_cell.length_b   1.000
_cell.length_c   1.000
_cell.angle_alpha   90.00
_cell.angle_beta   90.00
_cell.angle_gamma   90.00
#
_symmetry.space_group_name_H-M   'P 1'
#
loop_
_entity.id
_entity.type
_entity.pdbx_description
1 polymer ?
#
loop_
_entity_poly.entity_id
_entity_poly.type
_entity_poly.pdbx_seq_one_letter_code
_entity_poly.pdbx_strand_id
1 'polypeptide(L)'
;MSLIYRDPYCTTSSISRRRSNIYSSRIKERTMSAENLYIVKRTQFDPKSPREPVYTVTLPATFTNLKSAKEFASRLLEREGYDPDFFAVYAVNDDPADWTHGDGVVVYAEGPEKEVFTVEIETTQNTLALGVDDVNPEGRVQRQLYHVLQTMIEYNEDRSGGKRYAVVEATLKSHKDAMERALNVLLDGKEVTKDDFAEYDEFKNGEGPFGSDAVVHAVKEGGQNILTSVVAGNKLWRSGGVAFFPQSDA
;
A
#
# COMPACT_ATOMS: atom_id res chain seq x y z
N MET A 1 42.31 -8.35 70.85
CA MET A 1 43.66 -7.77 70.65
C MET A 1 43.81 -7.44 69.17
N SER A 2 44.03 -6.16 68.89
CA SER A 2 44.60 -5.50 67.70
C SER A 2 44.11 -5.76 66.26
N LEU A 3 43.78 -4.63 65.64
CA LEU A 3 43.56 -4.27 64.23
C LEU A 3 44.71 -4.61 63.27
N ILE A 4 44.41 -4.52 61.96
CA ILE A 4 45.13 -3.83 60.84
C ILE A 4 44.60 -4.45 59.52
N TYR A 5 44.39 -3.81 58.36
CA TYR A 5 44.20 -2.45 57.84
C TYR A 5 43.95 -2.68 56.32
N ARG A 6 43.08 -1.90 55.67
CA ARG A 6 42.74 -2.05 54.25
C ARG A 6 43.89 -1.60 53.34
N ASP A 7 43.98 -2.13 52.12
CA ASP A 7 44.34 -1.29 50.96
C ASP A 7 43.40 -1.58 49.77
N PRO A 8 42.81 -0.55 49.13
CA PRO A 8 41.83 -0.70 48.06
C PRO A 8 42.31 -0.04 46.76
N TYR A 9 42.72 -0.79 45.73
CA TYR A 9 42.72 -0.24 44.37
C TYR A 9 42.27 -1.23 43.29
N CYS A 10 41.28 -0.71 42.56
CA CYS A 10 40.56 -1.18 41.40
C CYS A 10 41.44 -1.57 40.20
N THR A 11 41.14 -2.70 39.55
CA THR A 11 41.18 -2.81 38.08
C THR A 11 40.16 -3.85 37.58
N THR A 12 38.88 -3.47 37.56
CA THR A 12 37.82 -4.23 36.86
C THR A 12 36.92 -3.30 36.03
N SER A 13 37.51 -2.32 35.33
CA SER A 13 36.75 -1.34 34.52
C SER A 13 36.68 -1.66 33.01
N SER A 14 37.55 -2.54 32.50
CA SER A 14 37.67 -2.77 31.04
C SER A 14 36.76 -3.88 30.47
N ILE A 15 36.33 -4.84 31.29
CA ILE A 15 35.51 -5.98 30.82
C ILE A 15 34.02 -5.64 30.77
N SER A 16 33.54 -4.77 31.67
CA SER A 16 32.13 -4.33 31.72
C SER A 16 31.75 -3.47 30.51
N ARG A 17 32.62 -2.53 30.10
CA ARG A 17 32.36 -1.64 28.95
C ARG A 17 32.31 -2.37 27.59
N ARG A 18 33.11 -3.42 27.40
CA ARG A 18 33.06 -4.21 26.15
C ARG A 18 31.78 -5.04 26.06
N ARG A 19 31.33 -5.66 27.17
CA ARG A 19 30.07 -6.42 27.19
C ARG A 19 28.84 -5.52 27.05
N SER A 20 28.83 -4.33 27.67
CA SER A 20 27.72 -3.38 27.50
C SER A 20 27.65 -2.81 26.07
N ASN A 21 28.79 -2.55 25.43
CA ASN A 21 28.80 -2.09 24.03
C ASN A 21 28.39 -3.20 23.04
N ILE A 22 28.76 -4.46 23.28
CA ILE A 22 28.31 -5.60 22.44
C ILE A 22 26.82 -5.89 22.65
N TYR A 23 26.32 -5.76 23.88
CA TYR A 23 24.89 -5.95 24.17
C TYR A 23 24.05 -4.79 23.61
N SER A 24 24.54 -3.55 23.72
CA SER A 24 23.84 -2.36 23.20
C SER A 24 23.88 -2.27 21.67
N SER A 25 24.97 -2.67 21.01
CA SER A 25 25.05 -2.78 19.54
C SER A 25 24.16 -3.91 19.01
N ARG A 26 24.13 -5.08 19.67
CA ARG A 26 23.25 -6.19 19.31
C ARG A 26 21.76 -5.90 19.55
N ILE A 27 21.42 -5.05 20.53
CA ILE A 27 20.06 -4.54 20.72
C ILE A 27 19.73 -3.50 19.63
N LYS A 28 20.64 -2.57 19.31
CA LYS A 28 20.47 -1.61 18.20
C LYS A 28 20.28 -2.29 16.84
N GLU A 29 21.00 -3.38 16.55
CA GLU A 29 20.82 -4.16 15.32
C GLU A 29 19.46 -4.89 15.28
N ARG A 30 18.89 -5.26 16.43
CA ARG A 30 17.54 -5.87 16.52
C ARG A 30 16.39 -4.85 16.44
N THR A 31 16.67 -3.54 16.50
CA THR A 31 15.65 -2.48 16.50
C THR A 31 15.76 -1.48 15.34
N MET A 32 16.47 -1.82 14.26
CA MET A 32 16.42 -0.98 13.06
C MET A 32 15.08 -1.19 12.36
N SER A 33 14.16 -0.24 12.56
CA SER A 33 12.97 -0.10 11.71
C SER A 33 13.43 0.16 10.28
N ALA A 34 12.79 -0.48 9.30
CA ALA A 34 13.06 -0.16 7.91
C ALA A 34 12.77 1.32 7.63
N GLU A 35 13.53 1.96 6.75
CA GLU A 35 13.31 3.38 6.44
C GLU A 35 12.03 3.57 5.61
N ASN A 36 11.71 2.59 4.75
CA ASN A 36 10.60 2.63 3.81
C ASN A 36 9.68 1.41 3.97
N LEU A 37 8.43 1.60 3.58
CA LEU A 37 7.45 0.56 3.37
C LEU A 37 7.15 0.44 1.88
N TYR A 38 7.10 -0.80 1.40
CA TYR A 38 6.81 -1.17 0.02
C TYR A 38 5.43 -1.80 -0.02
N ILE A 39 4.47 -1.08 -0.58
CA ILE A 39 3.06 -1.46 -0.62
C ILE A 39 2.79 -2.05 -2.01
N VAL A 40 2.37 -3.31 -2.04
CA VAL A 40 1.93 -3.94 -3.28
C VAL A 40 0.51 -3.46 -3.55
N LYS A 41 0.31 -2.82 -4.70
CA LYS A 41 -0.97 -2.30 -5.18
C LYS A 41 -1.39 -3.06 -6.41
N ARG A 42 -2.64 -3.54 -6.45
CA ARG A 42 -3.22 -4.20 -7.62
C ARG A 42 -4.42 -3.41 -8.11
N THR A 43 -4.31 -2.91 -9.33
CA THR A 43 -5.40 -2.21 -10.03
C THR A 43 -6.01 -3.14 -11.05
N GLN A 44 -7.33 -3.20 -11.07
CA GLN A 44 -8.11 -3.88 -12.11
C GLN A 44 -9.02 -2.85 -12.76
N PHE A 45 -8.94 -2.76 -14.08
CA PHE A 45 -9.82 -1.94 -14.90
C PHE A 45 -10.59 -2.84 -15.86
N ASP A 46 -11.92 -2.85 -15.76
CA ASP A 46 -12.81 -3.55 -16.68
C ASP A 46 -13.65 -2.51 -17.43
N PRO A 47 -13.36 -2.27 -18.72
CA PRO A 47 -14.09 -1.29 -19.53
C PRO A 47 -15.49 -1.74 -19.96
N LYS A 48 -15.81 -3.04 -19.86
CA LYS A 48 -17.05 -3.63 -20.42
C LYS A 48 -18.08 -4.01 -19.38
N SER A 49 -17.87 -3.64 -18.12
CA SER A 49 -18.85 -3.93 -17.07
C SER A 49 -20.24 -3.37 -17.44
N PRO A 50 -21.35 -4.12 -17.23
CA PRO A 50 -22.65 -3.85 -17.85
C PRO A 50 -23.32 -2.52 -17.48
N ARG A 51 -22.85 -1.85 -16.42
CA ARG A 51 -23.40 -0.58 -15.93
C ARG A 51 -22.43 0.57 -16.17
N GLU A 52 -21.17 0.36 -15.81
CA GLU A 52 -20.09 1.34 -15.88
C GLU A 52 -18.74 0.62 -15.83
N PRO A 53 -17.66 1.22 -16.38
CA PRO A 53 -16.32 0.68 -16.22
C PRO A 53 -15.95 0.49 -14.75
N VAL A 54 -15.51 -0.71 -14.39
CA VAL A 54 -15.11 -1.03 -13.01
C VAL A 54 -13.64 -0.71 -12.86
N TYR A 55 -13.30 0.10 -11.86
CA TYR A 55 -11.92 0.37 -11.47
C TYR A 55 -11.75 0.00 -10.01
N THR A 56 -11.02 -1.08 -9.75
CA THR A 56 -10.83 -1.62 -8.39
C THR A 56 -9.36 -1.61 -8.01
N VAL A 57 -9.03 -0.94 -6.92
CA VAL A 57 -7.69 -0.94 -6.34
C VAL A 57 -7.69 -1.75 -5.05
N THR A 58 -6.77 -2.70 -4.94
CA THR A 58 -6.53 -3.46 -3.71
C THR A 58 -5.08 -3.29 -3.29
N LEU A 59 -4.82 -3.45 -1.98
CA LEU A 59 -3.49 -3.35 -1.38
C LEU A 59 -3.16 -4.67 -0.65
N PRO A 60 -2.77 -5.73 -1.39
CA PRO A 60 -2.76 -7.09 -0.85
C PRO A 60 -1.67 -7.35 0.19
N ALA A 61 -0.59 -6.57 0.18
CA ALA A 61 0.50 -6.73 1.13
C ALA A 61 1.35 -5.46 1.28
N THR A 62 1.95 -5.31 2.46
CA THR A 62 2.99 -4.31 2.75
C THR A 62 4.26 -5.00 3.25
N PHE A 63 5.41 -4.56 2.76
CA PHE A 63 6.72 -5.11 3.09
C PHE A 63 7.68 -4.02 3.60
N THR A 64 8.66 -4.44 4.37
CA THR A 64 9.80 -3.59 4.77
C THR A 64 11.02 -3.75 3.86
N ASN A 65 10.96 -4.70 2.93
CA ASN A 65 12.03 -5.02 1.98
C ASN A 65 11.50 -5.02 0.54
N LEU A 66 12.14 -4.24 -0.34
CA LEU A 66 11.78 -4.14 -1.75
C LEU A 66 11.91 -5.47 -2.50
N LYS A 67 12.95 -6.26 -2.18
CA LYS A 67 13.17 -7.55 -2.85
C LYS A 67 11.99 -8.49 -2.62
N SER A 68 11.57 -8.63 -1.36
CA SER A 68 10.41 -9.44 -0.99
C SER A 68 9.12 -8.92 -1.62
N ALA A 69 8.95 -7.59 -1.69
CA ALA A 69 7.80 -6.99 -2.34
C ALA A 69 7.74 -7.34 -3.84
N LYS A 70 8.87 -7.27 -4.56
CA LYS A 70 8.97 -7.67 -5.98
C LYS A 70 8.69 -9.15 -6.19
N GLU A 71 9.30 -10.01 -5.37
CA GLU A 71 9.05 -11.47 -5.42
C GLU A 71 7.58 -11.81 -5.17
N PHE A 72 6.92 -11.10 -4.25
CA PHE A 72 5.50 -11.27 -4.00
C PHE A 72 4.63 -10.73 -5.14
N ALA A 73 4.90 -9.51 -5.61
CA ALA A 73 4.15 -8.82 -6.65
C ALA A 73 4.17 -9.57 -7.99
N SER A 74 5.34 -10.11 -8.39
CA SER A 74 5.51 -10.87 -9.64
C SER A 74 4.61 -12.10 -9.76
N ARG A 75 4.15 -12.65 -8.63
CA ARG A 75 3.28 -13.84 -8.56
C ARG A 75 1.91 -13.53 -7.96
N LEU A 76 1.56 -12.25 -7.82
CA LEU A 76 0.34 -11.87 -7.11
C LEU A 76 -0.91 -12.42 -7.79
N LEU A 77 -1.04 -12.28 -9.11
CA LEU A 77 -2.21 -12.74 -9.85
C LEU A 77 -2.37 -14.27 -9.73
N GLU A 78 -1.29 -15.04 -9.88
CA GLU A 78 -1.30 -16.49 -9.64
C GLU A 78 -1.73 -16.84 -8.21
N ARG A 79 -1.24 -16.10 -7.20
CA ARG A 79 -1.61 -16.29 -5.79
C ARG A 79 -3.08 -15.97 -5.51
N GLU A 80 -3.68 -15.09 -6.30
CA GLU A 80 -5.11 -14.79 -6.26
C GLU A 80 -5.95 -15.80 -7.07
N GLY A 81 -5.30 -16.73 -7.76
CA GLY A 81 -5.94 -17.83 -8.50
C GLY A 81 -6.12 -17.58 -9.99
N TYR A 82 -5.54 -16.51 -10.54
CA TYR A 82 -5.54 -16.28 -11.98
C TYR A 82 -4.53 -17.19 -12.66
N ASP A 83 -4.93 -17.77 -13.79
CA ASP A 83 -4.03 -18.51 -14.67
C ASP A 83 -3.36 -17.52 -15.65
N PRO A 84 -2.02 -17.40 -15.68
CA PRO A 84 -1.32 -16.56 -16.65
C PRO A 84 -1.71 -16.84 -18.11
N ASP A 85 -2.04 -18.10 -18.44
CA ASP A 85 -2.41 -18.52 -19.80
C ASP A 85 -3.81 -18.03 -20.22
N PHE A 86 -4.63 -17.55 -19.27
CA PHE A 86 -5.93 -16.95 -19.57
C PHE A 86 -5.82 -15.55 -20.18
N PHE A 87 -4.71 -14.85 -19.93
CA PHE A 87 -4.53 -13.48 -20.39
C PHE A 87 -4.04 -13.44 -21.83
N ALA A 88 -4.59 -12.51 -22.62
CA ALA A 88 -4.09 -12.22 -23.96
C ALA A 88 -2.67 -11.62 -23.91
N VAL A 89 -2.37 -10.88 -22.84
CA VAL A 89 -1.02 -10.37 -22.53
C VAL A 89 -0.74 -10.65 -21.06
N TYR A 90 0.39 -11.29 -20.75
CA TYR A 90 0.88 -11.42 -19.38
C TYR A 90 2.38 -11.12 -19.37
N ALA A 91 2.75 -9.96 -18.82
CA ALA A 91 4.12 -9.47 -18.78
C ALA A 91 4.54 -9.25 -17.32
N VAL A 92 5.71 -9.78 -16.96
CA VAL A 92 6.34 -9.57 -15.65
C VAL A 92 7.64 -8.82 -15.89
N ASN A 93 7.83 -7.72 -15.17
CA ASN A 93 9.01 -6.87 -15.30
C ASN A 93 10.23 -7.53 -14.61
N ASP A 94 10.98 -8.31 -15.37
CA ASP A 94 12.24 -8.92 -14.97
C ASP A 94 13.48 -8.19 -15.54
N ASP A 95 13.34 -7.54 -16.71
CA ASP A 95 14.33 -6.63 -17.31
C ASP A 95 13.71 -5.23 -17.62
N PRO A 96 14.18 -4.16 -16.96
CA PRO A 96 13.65 -2.81 -17.19
C PRO A 96 14.02 -2.20 -18.55
N ALA A 97 14.94 -2.79 -19.34
CA ALA A 97 15.40 -2.18 -20.59
C ALA A 97 14.31 -2.09 -21.69
N ASP A 98 13.41 -3.07 -21.73
CA ASP A 98 12.33 -3.17 -22.75
C ASP A 98 10.93 -3.00 -22.13
N TRP A 99 10.84 -2.52 -20.88
CA TRP A 99 9.57 -2.39 -20.16
C TRP A 99 8.77 -1.18 -20.63
N THR A 100 7.52 -1.40 -21.05
CA THR A 100 6.64 -0.36 -21.63
C THR A 100 5.43 -0.02 -20.77
N HIS A 101 5.25 -0.67 -19.62
CA HIS A 101 4.04 -0.54 -18.80
C HIS A 101 4.21 0.39 -17.58
N GLY A 102 5.31 1.14 -17.49
CA GLY A 102 5.56 2.16 -16.47
C GLY A 102 6.51 1.73 -15.35
N ASP A 103 7.27 2.69 -14.82
CA ASP A 103 8.46 2.47 -13.97
C ASP A 103 8.18 1.80 -12.61
N GLY A 104 6.93 1.75 -12.16
CA GLY A 104 6.50 1.11 -10.91
C GLY A 104 5.75 -0.21 -11.07
N VAL A 105 5.43 -0.60 -12.32
CA VAL A 105 4.64 -1.81 -12.60
C VAL A 105 5.56 -3.02 -12.63
N VAL A 106 5.19 -4.02 -11.85
CA VAL A 106 5.86 -5.33 -11.76
C VAL A 106 5.17 -6.36 -12.64
N VAL A 107 3.83 -6.31 -12.74
CA VAL A 107 3.05 -7.19 -13.61
C VAL A 107 2.03 -6.37 -14.38
N TYR A 108 1.95 -6.58 -15.69
CA TYR A 108 0.88 -6.08 -16.54
C TYR A 108 0.20 -7.29 -17.18
N ALA A 109 -1.12 -7.36 -17.06
CA ALA A 109 -1.90 -8.39 -17.73
C ALA A 109 -3.15 -7.82 -18.39
N GLU A 110 -3.48 -8.30 -19.58
CA GLU A 110 -4.69 -7.96 -20.33
C GLU A 110 -5.51 -9.23 -20.56
N GLY A 111 -6.73 -9.26 -20.06
CA GLY A 111 -7.66 -10.37 -20.25
C GLY A 111 -8.33 -10.36 -21.63
N PRO A 112 -9.04 -11.43 -21.99
CA PRO A 112 -9.64 -11.60 -23.32
C PRO A 112 -10.69 -10.53 -23.65
N GLU A 113 -11.35 -9.95 -22.64
CA GLU A 113 -12.37 -8.92 -22.81
C GLU A 113 -11.82 -7.49 -22.67
N LYS A 114 -10.49 -7.33 -22.73
CA LYS A 114 -9.74 -6.08 -22.54
C LYS A 114 -9.76 -5.54 -21.11
N GLU A 115 -10.09 -6.39 -20.14
CA GLU A 115 -9.80 -6.07 -18.74
C GLU A 115 -8.28 -5.96 -18.53
N VAL A 116 -7.84 -4.97 -17.78
CA VAL A 116 -6.42 -4.72 -17.51
C VAL A 116 -6.16 -4.89 -16.03
N PHE A 117 -5.12 -5.65 -15.71
CA PHE A 117 -4.59 -5.81 -14.37
C PHE A 117 -3.17 -5.24 -14.31
N THR A 118 -2.93 -4.34 -13.38
CA THR A 118 -1.57 -3.88 -13.06
C THR A 118 -1.24 -4.21 -11.62
N VAL A 119 -0.02 -4.73 -11.40
CA VAL A 119 0.55 -4.91 -10.07
C VAL A 119 1.74 -3.98 -9.94
N GLU A 120 1.65 -3.06 -8.99
CA GLU A 120 2.61 -1.99 -8.75
C GLU A 120 3.18 -2.07 -7.33
N ILE A 121 4.37 -1.51 -7.13
CA ILE A 121 4.93 -1.31 -5.80
C ILE A 121 5.04 0.18 -5.53
N GLU A 122 4.27 0.65 -4.55
CA GLU A 122 4.40 2.00 -4.03
C GLU A 122 5.37 2.05 -2.86
N THR A 123 6.25 3.04 -2.86
CA THR A 123 7.22 3.25 -1.78
C THR A 123 6.78 4.43 -0.94
N THR A 124 6.62 4.19 0.36
CA THR A 124 6.25 5.22 1.34
C THR A 124 7.26 5.22 2.49
N GLN A 125 7.45 6.36 3.15
CA GLN A 125 8.32 6.42 4.32
C GLN A 125 7.69 5.63 5.49
N ASN A 126 8.51 4.89 6.24
CA ASN A 126 8.06 4.16 7.42
C ASN A 126 7.91 5.09 8.64
N THR A 127 6.91 5.96 8.60
CA THR A 127 6.56 6.86 9.73
C THR A 127 6.00 6.09 10.94
N LEU A 128 5.61 4.84 10.73
CA LEU A 128 5.06 3.94 11.74
C LEU A 128 6.13 3.24 12.60
N ALA A 129 7.41 3.41 12.26
CA ALA A 129 8.56 2.74 12.87
C ALA A 129 8.38 1.21 12.93
N LEU A 130 7.76 0.61 11.89
CA LEU A 130 7.58 -0.83 11.82
C LEU A 130 8.94 -1.52 11.72
N GLY A 131 9.17 -2.48 12.60
CA GLY A 131 10.45 -3.16 12.76
C GLY A 131 10.37 -4.67 12.55
N VAL A 132 11.44 -5.35 12.97
CA VAL A 132 11.58 -6.81 12.88
C VAL A 132 10.43 -7.54 13.58
N ASP A 133 9.90 -6.98 14.66
CA ASP A 133 8.82 -7.58 15.44
C ASP A 133 7.43 -7.45 14.76
N ASP A 134 7.28 -6.54 13.79
CA ASP A 134 6.02 -6.34 13.06
C ASP A 134 5.93 -7.16 11.75
N VAL A 135 7.03 -7.82 11.34
CA VAL A 135 7.14 -8.51 10.05
C VAL A 135 7.40 -10.01 10.20
N ASN A 136 6.98 -10.80 9.21
CA ASN A 136 7.36 -12.20 9.11
C ASN A 136 8.83 -12.34 8.61
N PRO A 137 9.40 -13.56 8.56
CA PRO A 137 10.75 -13.78 8.04
C PRO A 137 10.96 -13.33 6.57
N GLU A 138 9.89 -13.19 5.80
CA GLU A 138 9.92 -12.70 4.42
C GLU A 138 9.87 -11.15 4.36
N GLY A 139 9.76 -10.46 5.49
CA GLY A 139 9.66 -9.00 5.56
C GLY A 139 8.25 -8.45 5.32
N ARG A 140 7.22 -9.29 5.30
CA ARG A 140 5.82 -8.89 5.19
C ARG A 140 5.27 -8.45 6.54
N VAL A 141 4.69 -7.26 6.58
CA VAL A 141 4.01 -6.72 7.76
C VAL A 141 2.79 -7.58 8.10
N GLN A 142 2.77 -8.16 9.31
CA GLN A 142 1.72 -9.09 9.74
C GLN A 142 0.50 -8.40 10.36
N ARG A 143 0.70 -7.21 10.93
CA ARG A 143 -0.38 -6.42 11.52
C ARG A 143 -1.32 -5.89 10.44
N GLN A 144 -2.59 -5.70 10.80
CA GLN A 144 -3.53 -4.95 9.97
C GLN A 144 -3.06 -3.50 9.85
N LEU A 145 -3.03 -2.99 8.62
CA LEU A 145 -2.77 -1.60 8.28
C LEU A 145 -3.97 -1.03 7.53
N TYR A 146 -4.13 0.28 7.60
CA TYR A 146 -5.16 1.04 6.89
C TYR A 146 -4.46 2.08 6.02
N HIS A 147 -4.83 2.13 4.76
CA HIS A 147 -4.22 3.01 3.78
C HIS A 147 -5.23 4.07 3.35
N VAL A 148 -4.77 5.31 3.25
CA VAL A 148 -5.53 6.39 2.62
C VAL A 148 -5.16 6.37 1.14
N LEU A 149 -6.15 6.07 0.30
CA LEU A 149 -6.00 6.03 -1.15
C LEU A 149 -6.66 7.26 -1.74
N GLN A 150 -5.92 8.01 -2.56
CA GLN A 150 -6.47 9.08 -3.37
C GLN A 150 -6.59 8.57 -4.80
N THR A 151 -7.82 8.57 -5.33
CA THR A 151 -8.12 8.21 -6.71
C THR A 151 -8.51 9.46 -7.48
N MET A 152 -7.80 9.76 -8.56
CA MET A 152 -8.05 10.88 -9.45
C MET A 152 -8.70 10.35 -10.72
N ILE A 153 -9.78 11.01 -11.16
CA ILE A 153 -10.53 10.67 -12.37
C ILE A 153 -10.52 11.87 -13.31
N GLU A 154 -9.91 11.70 -14.49
CA GLU A 154 -9.69 12.76 -15.48
C GLU A 154 -10.83 12.80 -16.51
N TYR A 155 -12.03 13.22 -16.09
CA TYR A 155 -13.20 13.30 -16.99
C TYR A 155 -13.05 14.29 -18.14
N ASN A 156 -12.16 15.28 -17.98
CA ASN A 156 -11.80 16.25 -19.01
C ASN A 156 -11.05 15.60 -20.18
N GLU A 157 -10.19 14.63 -19.90
CA GLU A 157 -9.44 13.88 -20.92
C GLU A 157 -10.21 12.67 -21.44
N ASP A 158 -10.97 12.03 -20.55
CA ASP A 158 -11.75 10.84 -20.86
C ASP A 158 -13.11 10.90 -20.17
N ARG A 159 -14.12 11.32 -20.92
CA ARG A 159 -15.50 11.44 -20.43
C ARG A 159 -16.11 10.12 -19.98
N SER A 160 -15.52 8.98 -20.34
CA SER A 160 -15.96 7.68 -19.80
C SER A 160 -15.53 7.47 -18.34
N GLY A 161 -14.61 8.31 -17.85
CA GLY A 161 -13.98 8.15 -16.54
C GLY A 161 -13.05 6.93 -16.47
N GLY A 162 -12.62 6.37 -17.59
CA GLY A 162 -11.73 5.21 -17.65
C GLY A 162 -10.29 5.55 -17.28
N LYS A 163 -9.82 6.77 -17.60
CA LYS A 163 -8.55 7.29 -17.09
C LYS A 163 -8.64 7.64 -15.61
N ARG A 164 -8.17 6.71 -14.78
CA ARG A 164 -8.04 6.87 -13.33
C ARG A 164 -6.64 6.55 -12.87
N TYR A 165 -6.17 7.27 -11.86
CA TYR A 165 -4.90 7.00 -11.19
C TYR A 165 -5.14 6.97 -9.69
N ALA A 166 -4.52 6.02 -9.00
CA ALA A 166 -4.65 5.88 -7.55
C ALA A 166 -3.29 5.88 -6.88
N VAL A 167 -3.16 6.65 -5.80
CA VAL A 167 -1.92 6.84 -5.03
C VAL A 167 -2.20 6.61 -3.55
N VAL A 168 -1.30 5.92 -2.85
CA VAL A 168 -1.36 5.78 -1.39
C VAL A 168 -0.74 7.01 -0.72
N GLU A 169 -1.59 7.83 -0.12
CA GLU A 169 -1.21 9.07 0.56
C GLU A 169 -0.69 8.83 1.99
N ALA A 170 -1.19 7.79 2.66
CA ALA A 170 -0.78 7.47 4.02
C ALA A 170 -1.02 6.00 4.38
N THR A 171 -0.21 5.49 5.30
CA THR A 171 -0.37 4.16 5.90
C THR A 171 -0.43 4.29 7.42
N LEU A 172 -1.48 3.78 8.04
CA LEU A 172 -1.79 3.95 9.47
C LEU A 172 -2.12 2.62 10.16
N LYS A 173 -1.98 2.60 11.48
CA LYS A 173 -2.24 1.42 12.33
C LYS A 173 -3.71 1.29 12.75
N SER A 174 -4.49 2.36 12.64
CA SER A 174 -5.85 2.48 13.15
C SER A 174 -6.78 2.98 12.04
N HIS A 175 -7.95 2.35 11.92
CA HIS A 175 -8.97 2.78 10.97
C HIS A 175 -9.43 4.21 11.27
N LYS A 176 -9.59 4.56 12.56
CA LYS A 176 -10.01 5.90 12.98
C LYS A 176 -9.01 6.95 12.50
N ASP A 177 -7.71 6.71 12.71
CA ASP A 177 -6.66 7.65 12.32
C ASP A 177 -6.61 7.77 10.80
N ALA A 178 -6.86 6.67 10.07
CA ALA A 178 -6.94 6.69 8.61
C ALA A 178 -8.14 7.49 8.10
N MET A 179 -9.31 7.38 8.76
CA MET A 179 -10.48 8.20 8.45
C MET A 179 -10.21 9.69 8.70
N GLU A 180 -9.61 10.04 9.84
CA GLU A 180 -9.23 11.42 10.16
C GLU A 180 -8.22 11.97 9.15
N ARG A 181 -7.25 11.15 8.73
CA ARG A 181 -6.28 11.53 7.69
C ARG A 181 -6.96 11.70 6.34
N ALA A 182 -7.85 10.80 5.94
CA ALA A 182 -8.57 10.84 4.67
C ALA A 182 -9.44 12.11 4.53
N LEU A 183 -10.12 12.52 5.59
CA LEU A 183 -10.93 13.75 5.61
C LEU A 183 -10.11 15.03 5.35
N ASN A 184 -8.82 15.00 5.68
CA ASN A 184 -7.94 16.17 5.63
C ASN A 184 -6.80 15.99 4.61
N VAL A 185 -6.76 14.92 3.83
CA VAL A 185 -5.61 14.66 2.96
C VAL A 185 -5.49 15.69 1.85
N LEU A 186 -6.63 16.21 1.38
CA LEU A 186 -6.73 17.23 0.34
C LEU A 186 -6.58 18.65 0.87
N LEU A 187 -6.57 18.82 2.20
CA LEU A 187 -6.58 20.12 2.86
C LEU A 187 -5.24 20.31 3.59
N ASP A 188 -4.51 21.37 3.28
CA ASP A 188 -3.26 21.68 3.98
C ASP A 188 -3.46 22.66 5.16
N GLY A 189 -4.72 23.11 5.35
CA GLY A 189 -5.15 23.99 6.42
C GLY A 189 -4.65 25.44 6.30
N LYS A 190 -4.01 25.81 5.17
CA LYS A 190 -3.47 27.15 4.94
C LYS A 190 -3.77 27.70 3.56
N GLU A 191 -3.42 26.94 2.52
CA GLU A 191 -3.48 27.36 1.13
C GLU A 191 -4.59 26.63 0.37
N VAL A 192 -4.87 25.38 0.73
CA VAL A 192 -5.95 24.58 0.16
C VAL A 192 -7.01 24.31 1.22
N THR A 193 -8.16 24.89 0.98
CA THR A 193 -9.40 24.79 1.75
C THR A 193 -10.49 24.14 0.90
N LYS A 194 -11.67 23.93 1.50
CA LYS A 194 -12.81 23.36 0.78
C LYS A 194 -13.34 24.27 -0.33
N ASP A 195 -13.17 25.58 -0.17
CA ASP A 195 -13.67 26.59 -1.12
C ASP A 195 -12.86 26.60 -2.43
N ASP A 196 -11.69 25.97 -2.44
CA ASP A 196 -10.85 25.78 -3.62
C ASP A 196 -11.36 24.64 -4.54
N PHE A 197 -12.41 23.94 -4.12
CA PHE A 197 -13.07 22.90 -4.90
C PHE A 197 -14.46 23.37 -5.36
N ALA A 198 -14.82 23.00 -6.57
CA ALA A 198 -16.16 23.24 -7.11
C ALA A 198 -17.23 22.44 -6.36
N GLU A 199 -16.86 21.26 -5.85
CA GLU A 199 -17.68 20.38 -5.03
C GLU A 199 -16.78 19.68 -4.00
N TYR A 200 -17.24 19.53 -2.77
CA TYR A 200 -16.51 18.84 -1.70
C TYR A 200 -17.49 18.19 -0.72
N ASP A 201 -17.65 16.87 -0.84
CA ASP A 201 -18.54 16.05 -0.03
C ASP A 201 -17.74 15.15 0.92
N GLU A 202 -18.23 15.04 2.17
CA GLU A 202 -17.65 14.19 3.20
C GLU A 202 -18.62 13.07 3.63
N PHE A 203 -18.17 11.82 3.56
CA PHE A 203 -18.94 10.63 3.92
C PHE A 203 -18.43 10.03 5.23
N LYS A 204 -18.74 10.68 6.35
CA LYS A 204 -18.23 10.27 7.69
C LYS A 204 -18.74 8.92 8.18
N ASN A 205 -19.84 8.42 7.62
CA ASN A 205 -20.52 7.20 8.04
C ASN A 205 -20.43 6.05 7.02
N GLY A 206 -19.61 6.17 5.97
CA GLY A 206 -19.37 5.08 4.99
C GLY A 206 -20.55 4.81 4.04
N GLU A 207 -21.52 5.71 3.95
CA GLU A 207 -22.64 5.63 3.01
C GLU A 207 -22.53 6.79 2.02
N GLY A 208 -21.70 6.61 1.00
CA GLY A 208 -21.55 7.54 -0.12
C GLY A 208 -21.88 6.85 -1.45
N PRO A 209 -22.27 7.62 -2.49
CA PRO A 209 -22.58 7.06 -3.81
C PRO A 209 -21.35 6.49 -4.53
N PHE A 210 -20.14 6.74 -4.02
CA PHE A 210 -18.86 6.36 -4.61
C PHE A 210 -18.23 5.09 -3.99
N GLY A 211 -19.03 4.31 -3.26
CA GLY A 211 -18.60 3.08 -2.59
C GLY A 211 -18.50 3.22 -1.07
N SER A 212 -18.54 2.08 -0.37
CA SER A 212 -18.55 2.03 1.11
C SER A 212 -17.28 2.59 1.76
N ASP A 213 -16.19 2.61 1.01
CA ASP A 213 -14.86 2.94 1.51
C ASP A 213 -14.48 4.41 1.21
N ALA A 214 -15.31 5.12 0.44
CA ALA A 214 -15.10 6.52 0.08
C ALA A 214 -15.42 7.42 1.28
N VAL A 215 -14.49 8.34 1.56
CA VAL A 215 -14.55 9.28 2.70
C VAL A 215 -14.74 10.71 2.23
N VAL A 216 -14.10 11.08 1.12
CA VAL A 216 -14.23 12.41 0.51
C VAL A 216 -14.43 12.26 -0.99
N HIS A 217 -15.34 13.03 -1.54
CA HIS A 217 -15.40 13.30 -2.97
C HIS A 217 -15.20 14.80 -3.19
N ALA A 218 -14.29 15.16 -4.07
CA ALA A 218 -14.00 16.54 -4.40
C ALA A 218 -13.87 16.72 -5.91
N VAL A 219 -14.31 17.87 -6.42
CA VAL A 219 -14.21 18.22 -7.83
C VAL A 219 -13.42 19.51 -7.96
N LYS A 220 -12.31 19.47 -8.70
CA LYS A 220 -11.52 20.68 -9.00
C LYS A 220 -12.12 21.47 -10.16
N GLU A 221 -11.74 22.74 -10.23
CA GLU A 221 -12.00 23.57 -11.40
C GLU A 221 -11.41 22.89 -12.65
N GLY A 222 -12.26 22.58 -13.65
CA GLY A 222 -11.89 21.77 -14.82
C GLY A 222 -12.47 20.35 -14.86
N GLY A 223 -13.19 19.92 -13.81
CA GLY A 223 -13.96 18.66 -13.81
C GLY A 223 -13.15 17.41 -13.42
N GLN A 224 -11.89 17.59 -12.99
CA GLN A 224 -11.12 16.51 -12.36
C GLN A 224 -11.79 16.12 -11.05
N ASN A 225 -12.17 14.85 -10.94
CA ASN A 225 -12.78 14.31 -9.74
C ASN A 225 -11.70 13.62 -8.89
N ILE A 226 -11.76 13.82 -7.57
CA ILE A 226 -10.84 13.24 -6.60
C ILE A 226 -11.68 12.51 -5.57
N LEU A 227 -11.38 11.23 -5.37
CA LEU A 227 -11.98 10.40 -4.35
C LEU A 227 -10.91 10.00 -3.34
N THR A 228 -11.14 10.28 -2.07
CA THR A 228 -10.30 9.77 -0.99
C THR A 228 -11.03 8.62 -0.30
N SER A 229 -10.36 7.48 -0.18
CA SER A 229 -10.91 6.26 0.42
C SER A 229 -9.98 5.67 1.48
N VAL A 230 -10.55 4.94 2.44
CA VAL A 230 -9.77 4.17 3.43
C VAL A 230 -9.86 2.69 3.10
N VAL A 231 -8.72 2.09 2.75
CA VAL A 231 -8.64 0.69 2.35
C VAL A 231 -7.86 -0.10 3.41
N ALA A 232 -8.44 -1.20 3.88
CA ALA A 232 -7.72 -2.13 4.73
C ALA A 232 -6.68 -2.90 3.89
N GLY A 233 -5.40 -2.78 4.27
CA GLY A 233 -4.32 -3.52 3.64
C GLY A 233 -4.35 -5.00 4.01
N ASN A 234 -3.44 -5.80 3.43
CA ASN A 234 -3.27 -7.23 3.76
C ASN A 234 -4.48 -8.13 3.47
N LYS A 235 -5.50 -7.60 2.78
CA LYS A 235 -6.65 -8.38 2.33
C LYS A 235 -6.31 -9.00 0.97
N LEU A 236 -5.83 -10.24 1.00
CA LEU A 236 -5.88 -11.08 -0.20
C LEU A 236 -7.36 -11.29 -0.55
N TRP A 237 -7.69 -11.22 -1.84
CA TRP A 237 -8.99 -11.70 -2.30
C TRP A 237 -9.13 -13.17 -1.85
N ARG A 238 -9.96 -13.42 -0.84
CA ARG A 238 -10.23 -14.78 -0.39
C ARG A 238 -11.12 -15.43 -1.44
N SER A 239 -10.58 -16.45 -2.10
CA SER A 239 -11.32 -17.52 -2.78
C SER A 239 -12.57 -17.88 -1.97
N GLY A 240 -13.73 -17.48 -2.47
CA GLY A 240 -15.01 -17.61 -1.76
C GLY A 240 -16.20 -17.06 -2.54
N GLY A 241 -15.95 -16.18 -3.51
CA GLY A 241 -16.86 -15.94 -4.63
C GLY A 241 -16.31 -16.68 -5.84
N VAL A 242 -17.07 -17.64 -6.36
CA VAL A 242 -16.82 -18.33 -7.63
C VAL A 242 -16.44 -17.30 -8.68
N ALA A 243 -15.28 -17.44 -9.31
CA ALA A 243 -15.01 -16.76 -10.57
C ALA A 243 -16.10 -17.24 -11.54
N PHE A 244 -17.14 -16.45 -11.71
CA PHE A 244 -18.20 -16.71 -12.66
C PHE A 244 -17.64 -16.35 -14.04
N PHE A 245 -16.79 -17.23 -14.56
CA PHE A 245 -16.54 -17.25 -15.99
C PHE A 245 -17.88 -17.58 -16.64
N PRO A 246 -18.46 -16.72 -17.50
CA PRO A 246 -19.56 -17.15 -18.32
C PRO A 246 -19.02 -18.28 -19.20
N GLN A 247 -19.46 -19.52 -18.93
CA GLN A 247 -19.33 -20.58 -19.90
C GLN A 247 -20.06 -20.09 -21.16
N SER A 248 -19.31 -19.90 -22.23
CA SER A 248 -19.89 -19.75 -23.56
C SER A 248 -20.59 -21.06 -23.89
N ASP A 249 -21.91 -21.06 -23.83
CA ASP A 249 -22.72 -22.17 -24.33
C ASP A 249 -22.49 -22.30 -25.84
N ALA A 250 -22.01 -23.48 -26.25
CA ALA A 250 -22.01 -23.97 -27.62
C ALA A 250 -23.19 -24.96 -27.80
#